data_AF-A0A847P3R8-F1
#
_entry.id   AF-A0A847P3R8-F1
#
_cell.length_a   1.000
_cell.length_b   1.000
_cell.length_c   1.000
_cell.angle_alpha   90.00
_cell.angle_beta   90.00
_cell.angle_gamma   90.00
#
_symmetry.space_group_name_H-M   'P 1'
#
loop_
_entity.id
_entity.type
_entity.pdbx_description
1 polymer ?
#
loop_
_entity_poly.entity_id
_entity_poly.type
_entity_poly.pdbx_seq_one_letter_code
_entity_poly.pdbx_strand_id
1 'polypeptide(L)'
;MNTIYSYTCYREFIRDFLCEKKKKNSSYSSRCAAKKCGVQSGTFTRILNGTRGIGPSVLPKFIDWLGLRHREAEYFQLLVKFHNASTDSDKENLYKEILSFRQQMKHCIPEDKFHIFEQWYYIALYELIKIMPEYSTPQKLGAFLEPPVNETKTLQALEILEKAGLIKRTGNGYTSVGKFLSTGDKWESVAIHAFQVKMGELGASALNRFSKNERDISTLSVTLSRENFQKVTEIIRDAREKIREIEALESKPENVYQINFQVFPLTRRPERGEDEQQ
;
A
#
# COMPACT_ATOMS: atom_id res chain seq x y z
N MET A 1 13.36 -3.58 13.90
CA MET A 1 12.37 -4.67 13.73
C MET A 1 12.07 -4.82 12.25
N ASN A 2 12.00 -6.04 11.72
CA ASN A 2 11.57 -6.25 10.32
C ASN A 2 10.07 -5.98 10.19
N THR A 3 9.59 -5.74 8.96
CA THR A 3 8.16 -5.59 8.69
C THR A 3 7.43 -6.91 8.97
N ILE A 4 6.15 -6.87 9.35
CA ILE A 4 5.39 -8.10 9.65
C ILE A 4 5.41 -9.10 8.47
N TYR A 5 5.53 -8.60 7.24
CA TYR A 5 5.56 -9.40 6.00
C TYR A 5 6.81 -10.28 5.85
N SER A 6 7.86 -10.08 6.66
CA SER A 6 8.99 -11.02 6.69
C SER A 6 8.68 -12.31 7.44
N TYR A 7 7.63 -12.33 8.26
CA TYR A 7 7.29 -13.46 9.13
C TYR A 7 6.25 -14.36 8.50
N THR A 8 6.47 -15.68 8.59
CA THR A 8 5.44 -16.71 8.32
C THR A 8 4.76 -17.16 9.59
N CYS A 9 5.34 -16.91 10.76
CA CYS A 9 4.78 -17.24 12.07
C CYS A 9 4.50 -15.97 12.88
N TYR A 10 3.23 -15.73 13.23
CA TYR A 10 2.87 -14.54 14.01
C TYR A 10 3.53 -14.52 15.40
N ARG A 11 3.90 -15.70 15.95
CA ARG A 11 4.52 -15.79 17.28
C ARG A 11 5.94 -15.26 17.27
N GLU A 12 6.68 -15.49 16.18
CA GLU A 12 8.02 -14.92 15.99
C GLU A 12 7.94 -13.40 15.94
N PHE A 13 6.99 -12.87 15.17
CA PHE A 13 6.73 -11.43 15.12
C PHE A 13 6.44 -10.83 16.51
N ILE A 14 5.57 -11.47 17.30
CA ILE A 14 5.27 -11.01 18.67
C ILE A 14 6.53 -11.06 19.56
N ARG A 15 7.37 -12.10 19.45
CA ARG A 15 8.60 -12.21 20.25
C ARG A 15 9.59 -11.10 19.90
N ASP A 16 9.77 -10.80 18.61
CA ASP A 16 10.64 -9.72 18.16
C ASP A 16 10.11 -8.36 18.60
N PHE A 17 8.80 -8.13 18.51
CA PHE A 17 8.16 -6.92 19.02
C PHE A 17 8.38 -6.73 20.53
N LEU A 18 8.27 -7.81 21.32
CA LEU A 18 8.56 -7.78 22.76
C LEU A 18 10.03 -7.45 23.04
N CYS A 19 10.95 -8.03 22.28
CA CYS A 19 12.38 -7.77 22.39
C CYS A 19 12.68 -6.28 22.15
N GLU A 20 12.09 -5.69 21.11
CA GLU A 20 12.25 -4.27 20.78
C GLU A 20 11.64 -3.34 21.84
N LYS A 21 10.48 -3.70 22.41
CA LYS A 21 9.90 -2.93 23.53
C LYS A 21 10.78 -3.00 24.78
N LYS A 22 11.39 -4.16 25.07
CA LYS A 22 12.32 -4.34 26.19
C LYS A 22 13.61 -3.54 26.02
N LYS A 23 14.15 -3.44 24.81
CA LYS A 23 15.31 -2.58 24.51
C LYS A 23 15.04 -1.11 24.81
N LYS A 24 13.81 -0.63 24.53
CA LYS A 24 13.38 0.75 24.82
C LYS A 24 13.00 0.97 26.28
N ASN A 25 12.49 -0.06 26.95
CA ASN A 25 12.11 -0.01 28.35
C ASN A 25 12.37 -1.36 29.02
N SER A 26 13.43 -1.45 29.81
CA SER A 26 13.86 -2.69 30.49
C SER A 26 12.81 -3.24 31.46
N SER A 27 11.92 -2.40 31.99
CA SER A 27 10.80 -2.83 32.85
C SER A 27 9.65 -3.50 32.10
N TYR A 28 9.67 -3.47 30.75
CA TYR A 28 8.59 -4.01 29.94
C TYR A 28 8.53 -5.53 30.03
N SER A 29 7.49 -6.05 30.69
CA SER A 29 7.33 -7.49 30.95
C SER A 29 6.23 -8.13 30.10
N SER A 30 6.32 -9.46 29.92
CA SER A 30 5.27 -10.24 29.26
C SER A 30 3.92 -10.13 29.97
N ARG A 31 3.92 -9.85 31.28
CA ARG A 31 2.70 -9.59 32.07
C ARG A 31 2.03 -8.26 31.67
N CYS A 32 2.84 -7.23 31.41
CA CYS A 32 2.34 -5.95 30.88
C CYS A 32 1.73 -6.12 29.48
N ALA A 33 2.42 -6.87 28.60
CA ALA A 33 1.91 -7.20 27.28
C ALA A 33 0.56 -7.98 27.34
N ALA A 34 0.48 -9.01 28.18
CA ALA A 34 -0.74 -9.79 28.38
C ALA A 34 -1.94 -8.91 28.79
N LYS A 35 -1.73 -7.98 29.74
CA LYS A 35 -2.75 -7.02 30.17
C LYS A 35 -3.24 -6.14 29.00
N LYS A 36 -2.32 -5.63 28.17
CA LYS A 36 -2.67 -4.82 27.00
C LYS A 36 -3.46 -5.60 25.94
N CYS A 37 -3.12 -6.86 25.72
CA CYS A 37 -3.87 -7.75 24.83
C CYS A 37 -5.20 -8.25 25.43
N GLY A 38 -5.52 -7.89 26.68
CA GLY A 38 -6.74 -8.33 27.35
C GLY A 38 -6.77 -9.83 27.66
N VAL A 39 -5.62 -10.45 27.91
CA VAL A 39 -5.49 -11.88 28.26
C VAL A 39 -4.71 -12.07 29.57
N GLN A 40 -4.92 -13.20 30.23
CA GLN A 40 -4.12 -13.56 31.40
C GLN A 40 -2.67 -13.90 31.00
N SER A 41 -1.70 -13.63 31.88
CA SER A 41 -0.27 -13.89 31.63
C SER A 41 0.04 -15.34 31.24
N GLY A 42 -0.63 -16.31 31.88
CA GLY A 42 -0.49 -17.74 31.53
C GLY A 42 -1.00 -18.03 30.12
N THR A 43 -2.14 -17.43 29.73
CA THR A 43 -2.70 -17.54 28.38
C THR A 43 -1.76 -16.92 27.35
N PHE A 44 -1.19 -15.74 27.62
CA PHE A 44 -0.22 -15.10 26.74
C PHE A 44 1.03 -15.97 26.53
N THR A 45 1.55 -16.57 27.60
CA THR A 45 2.71 -17.48 27.54
C THR A 45 2.39 -18.72 26.70
N ARG A 46 1.20 -19.31 26.88
CA ARG A 46 0.73 -20.44 26.06
C ARG A 46 0.59 -20.09 24.58
N ILE A 47 0.13 -18.88 24.28
CA ILE A 47 0.08 -18.35 22.89
C ILE A 47 1.49 -18.30 22.31
N LEU A 48 2.45 -17.69 23.02
CA LEU A 48 3.83 -17.60 22.55
C LEU A 48 4.49 -18.97 22.38
N ASN A 49 4.17 -19.95 23.24
CA ASN A 49 4.74 -21.30 23.18
C ASN A 49 4.03 -22.21 22.17
N GLY A 50 2.98 -21.74 21.47
CA GLY A 50 2.27 -22.54 20.47
C GLY A 50 1.19 -23.47 21.03
N THR A 51 1.06 -23.59 22.35
CA THR A 51 0.08 -24.47 23.02
C THR A 51 -1.33 -23.87 23.09
N ARG A 52 -1.51 -22.64 22.60
CA ARG A 52 -2.80 -21.99 22.40
C ARG A 52 -2.74 -21.05 21.19
N GLY A 53 -3.84 -20.92 20.46
CA GLY A 53 -4.01 -19.94 19.39
C GLY A 53 -4.57 -18.61 19.89
N ILE A 54 -4.40 -17.54 19.10
CA ILE A 54 -5.12 -16.27 19.32
C ILE A 54 -6.56 -16.46 18.83
N GLY A 55 -7.54 -16.32 19.72
CA GLY A 55 -8.96 -16.43 19.37
C GLY A 55 -9.54 -15.15 18.74
N PRO A 56 -10.67 -15.23 18.01
CA PRO A 56 -11.27 -14.08 17.34
C PRO A 56 -11.60 -12.91 18.28
N SER A 57 -12.03 -13.20 19.51
CA SER A 57 -12.43 -12.18 20.49
C SER A 57 -11.27 -11.31 21.01
N VAL A 58 -10.04 -11.83 20.98
CA VAL A 58 -8.85 -11.10 21.47
C VAL A 58 -7.98 -10.59 20.34
N LEU A 59 -8.16 -11.09 19.11
CA LEU A 59 -7.40 -10.69 17.92
C LEU A 59 -7.37 -9.17 17.69
N PRO A 60 -8.49 -8.41 17.79
CA PRO A 60 -8.46 -6.95 17.66
C PRO A 60 -7.56 -6.27 18.70
N LYS A 61 -7.52 -6.77 19.95
CA LYS A 61 -6.65 -6.24 21.01
C LYS A 61 -5.18 -6.50 20.73
N PHE A 62 -4.84 -7.63 20.11
CA PHE A 62 -3.47 -7.90 19.65
C PHE A 62 -3.06 -6.95 18.53
N ILE A 63 -3.93 -6.74 17.55
CA ILE A 63 -3.69 -5.81 16.41
C ILE A 63 -3.44 -4.39 16.93
N ASP A 64 -4.31 -3.91 17.83
CA ASP A 64 -4.17 -2.59 18.45
C ASP A 64 -2.89 -2.46 19.28
N TRP A 65 -2.60 -3.46 20.14
CA TRP A 65 -1.38 -3.48 20.95
C TRP A 65 -0.09 -3.47 20.12
N LEU A 66 -0.07 -4.22 19.02
CA LEU A 66 1.03 -4.27 18.06
C LEU A 66 1.12 -3.00 17.21
N GLY A 67 0.08 -2.15 17.21
CA GLY A 67 -0.01 -0.94 16.41
C GLY A 67 -0.16 -1.22 14.92
N LEU A 68 -0.70 -2.39 14.56
CA LEU A 68 -0.87 -2.80 13.17
C LEU A 68 -2.09 -2.11 12.56
N ARG A 69 -1.97 -1.59 11.34
CA ARG A 69 -3.05 -0.91 10.63
C ARG A 69 -3.26 -1.50 9.24
N HIS A 70 -4.51 -1.45 8.78
CA HIS A 70 -4.91 -1.81 7.41
C HIS A 70 -4.32 -3.16 6.96
N ARG A 71 -3.49 -3.19 5.91
CA ARG A 71 -2.88 -4.44 5.42
C ARG A 71 -1.99 -5.17 6.42
N GLU A 72 -1.33 -4.49 7.36
CA GLU A 72 -0.57 -5.18 8.41
C GLU A 72 -1.50 -5.96 9.34
N ALA A 73 -2.67 -5.38 9.65
CA ALA A 73 -3.68 -6.03 10.46
C ALA A 73 -4.30 -7.22 9.71
N GLU A 74 -4.65 -7.06 8.43
CA GLU A 74 -5.13 -8.14 7.57
C GLU A 74 -4.12 -9.29 7.48
N TYR A 75 -2.85 -8.97 7.25
CA TYR A 75 -1.79 -9.98 7.20
C TYR A 75 -1.60 -10.69 8.54
N PHE A 76 -1.63 -9.97 9.67
CA PHE A 76 -1.58 -10.60 11.00
C PHE A 76 -2.77 -11.53 11.24
N GLN A 77 -3.98 -11.11 10.85
CA GLN A 77 -5.17 -11.97 10.92
C GLN A 77 -5.00 -13.23 10.07
N LEU A 78 -4.46 -13.10 8.86
CA LEU A 78 -4.17 -14.22 7.97
C LEU A 78 -3.17 -15.20 8.59
N LEU A 79 -2.08 -14.70 9.18
CA LEU A 79 -1.10 -15.53 9.90
C LEU A 79 -1.74 -16.27 11.09
N VAL A 80 -2.63 -15.60 11.83
CA VAL A 80 -3.37 -16.21 12.95
C VAL A 80 -4.32 -17.29 12.46
N LYS A 81 -5.08 -17.04 11.39
CA LYS A 81 -5.96 -18.04 10.76
C LYS A 81 -5.17 -19.26 10.31
N PHE A 82 -4.07 -19.07 9.58
CA PHE A 82 -3.20 -20.15 9.12
C PHE A 82 -2.69 -21.04 10.26
N HIS A 83 -2.27 -20.45 11.37
CA HIS A 83 -1.77 -21.20 12.54
C HIS A 83 -2.87 -21.83 13.40
N ASN A 84 -4.12 -21.39 13.27
CA ASN A 84 -5.25 -21.95 14.00
C ASN A 84 -6.02 -22.99 13.15
N ALA A 85 -5.74 -23.08 11.84
CA ALA A 85 -6.40 -24.00 10.93
C ALA A 85 -6.17 -25.47 11.34
N SER A 86 -7.24 -26.26 11.33
CA SER A 86 -7.22 -27.65 11.80
C SER A 86 -6.98 -28.66 10.69
N THR A 87 -7.38 -28.35 9.45
CA THR A 87 -7.24 -29.25 8.30
C THR A 87 -6.03 -28.86 7.44
N ASP A 88 -5.42 -29.85 6.79
CA ASP A 88 -4.28 -29.61 5.89
C ASP A 88 -4.71 -28.86 4.61
N SER A 89 -5.93 -29.09 4.14
CA SER A 89 -6.53 -28.35 3.01
C SER A 89 -6.67 -26.85 3.31
N ASP A 90 -7.20 -26.50 4.48
CA ASP A 90 -7.33 -25.09 4.89
C ASP A 90 -5.96 -24.44 5.06
N LYS A 91 -4.98 -25.16 5.61
CA LYS A 91 -3.61 -24.67 5.75
C LYS A 91 -2.96 -24.41 4.39
N GLU A 92 -3.15 -25.29 3.42
CA GLU A 92 -2.58 -25.11 2.08
C GLU A 92 -3.16 -23.86 1.40
N ASN A 93 -4.47 -23.66 1.46
CA ASN A 93 -5.13 -22.48 0.90
C ASN A 93 -4.68 -21.18 1.58
N LEU A 94 -4.67 -21.16 2.92
CA LEU A 94 -4.20 -20.01 3.68
C LEU A 94 -2.71 -19.74 3.45
N TYR A 95 -1.89 -20.77 3.22
CA TYR A 95 -0.48 -20.59 2.88
C TYR A 95 -0.30 -19.96 1.49
N LYS A 96 -1.10 -20.37 0.50
CA LYS A 96 -1.14 -19.72 -0.83
C LYS A 96 -1.54 -18.24 -0.71
N GLU A 97 -2.54 -17.93 0.11
CA GLU A 97 -2.91 -16.54 0.41
C GLU A 97 -1.77 -15.76 1.07
N ILE A 98 -1.06 -16.35 2.05
CA ILE A 98 0.12 -15.73 2.68
C ILE A 98 1.20 -15.43 1.64
N LEU A 99 1.51 -16.37 0.74
CA LEU A 99 2.51 -16.17 -0.30
C LEU A 99 2.11 -15.05 -1.26
N SER A 100 0.85 -15.01 -1.69
CA SER A 100 0.31 -13.94 -2.53
C SER A 100 0.40 -12.58 -1.82
N PHE A 101 -0.03 -12.50 -0.55
CA PHE A 101 0.05 -11.26 0.23
C PHE A 101 1.49 -10.77 0.40
N ARG A 102 2.42 -11.69 0.72
CA ARG A 102 3.84 -11.35 0.85
C ARG A 102 4.44 -10.89 -0.46
N GLN A 103 4.07 -11.52 -1.57
CA GLN A 103 4.50 -11.07 -2.89
C GLN A 103 3.99 -9.65 -3.15
N GLN A 104 2.73 -9.35 -2.82
CA GLN A 104 2.19 -8.00 -2.95
C GLN A 104 2.98 -6.96 -2.14
N MET A 105 3.39 -7.31 -0.91
CA MET A 105 4.10 -6.39 -0.01
C MET A 105 5.60 -6.27 -0.28
N LYS A 106 6.24 -7.25 -0.94
CA LYS A 106 7.64 -7.15 -1.39
C LYS A 106 7.88 -6.02 -2.39
N HIS A 107 6.83 -5.57 -3.06
CA HIS A 107 6.85 -4.47 -4.01
C HIS A 107 6.49 -3.12 -3.38
N CYS A 108 6.38 -3.05 -2.06
CA CYS A 108 6.26 -1.76 -1.38
C CYS A 108 7.60 -1.03 -1.35
N ILE A 109 7.56 0.24 -1.72
CA ILE A 109 8.70 1.12 -1.79
C ILE A 109 9.00 1.61 -0.38
N PRO A 110 10.22 1.40 0.13
CA PRO A 110 10.59 1.88 1.45
C PRO A 110 10.66 3.42 1.47
N GLU A 111 10.45 4.01 2.64
CA GLU A 111 10.30 5.46 2.82
C GLU A 111 11.53 6.26 2.38
N ASP A 112 12.73 5.71 2.54
CA ASP A 112 13.99 6.28 2.06
C ASP A 112 14.04 6.44 0.52
N LYS A 113 13.18 5.71 -0.20
CA LYS A 113 13.02 5.81 -1.64
C LYS A 113 11.85 6.69 -2.08
N PHE A 114 11.16 7.39 -1.17
CA PHE A 114 10.03 8.24 -1.54
C PHE A 114 10.39 9.46 -2.40
N HIS A 115 11.67 9.80 -2.54
CA HIS A 115 12.15 10.81 -3.48
C HIS A 115 11.72 10.54 -4.93
N ILE A 116 11.40 9.28 -5.30
CA ILE A 116 10.84 8.95 -6.62
C ILE A 116 9.44 9.56 -6.86
N PHE A 117 8.75 10.03 -5.81
CA PHE A 117 7.44 10.67 -5.92
C PHE A 117 7.56 12.20 -6.05
N GLU A 118 8.76 12.78 -5.95
CA GLU A 118 8.94 14.25 -6.03
C GLU A 118 8.50 14.83 -7.37
N GLN A 119 8.60 14.04 -8.44
CA GLN A 119 8.16 14.44 -9.78
C GLN A 119 7.25 13.37 -10.38
N TRP A 120 6.10 13.79 -10.92
CA TRP A 120 5.10 12.88 -11.50
C TRP A 120 5.69 11.99 -12.60
N TYR A 121 6.60 12.55 -13.39
CA TYR A 121 7.17 11.89 -14.56
C TYR A 121 8.18 10.78 -14.18
N TYR A 122 8.65 10.71 -12.94
CA TYR A 122 9.50 9.59 -12.51
C TYR A 122 8.72 8.28 -12.54
N ILE A 123 7.50 8.28 -11.99
CA ILE A 123 6.62 7.11 -12.00
C ILE A 123 6.13 6.82 -13.42
N ALA A 124 5.77 7.85 -14.19
CA ALA A 124 5.34 7.66 -15.58
C ALA A 124 6.44 7.05 -16.47
N LEU A 125 7.71 7.47 -16.28
CA LEU A 125 8.85 6.88 -16.99
C LEU A 125 9.12 5.45 -16.58
N TYR A 126 9.03 5.15 -15.28
CA TYR A 126 9.16 3.78 -14.79
C TYR A 126 8.15 2.83 -15.46
N GLU A 127 6.89 3.26 -15.58
CA GLU A 127 5.85 2.51 -16.27
C GLU A 127 6.08 2.43 -17.79
N LEU A 128 6.49 3.53 -18.41
CA LEU A 128 6.77 3.58 -19.86
C LEU A 128 7.91 2.65 -20.28
N ILE A 129 8.91 2.45 -19.42
CA ILE A 129 10.01 1.51 -19.66
C ILE A 129 9.51 0.06 -19.79
N LYS A 130 8.38 -0.30 -19.16
CA LYS A 130 7.75 -1.63 -19.31
C LYS A 130 7.19 -1.84 -20.71
N ILE A 131 6.79 -0.76 -21.38
CA ILE A 131 6.25 -0.75 -22.75
C ILE A 131 7.39 -0.75 -23.76
N MET A 132 8.45 0.04 -23.51
CA MET A 132 9.56 0.27 -24.45
C MET A 132 10.94 -0.04 -23.83
N PRO A 133 11.22 -1.32 -23.45
CA PRO A 133 12.48 -1.68 -22.81
C PRO A 133 13.69 -1.57 -23.75
N GLU A 134 13.47 -1.69 -25.05
CA GLU A 134 14.48 -1.56 -26.09
C GLU A 134 14.21 -0.26 -26.87
N TYR A 135 15.28 0.50 -27.21
CA TYR A 135 15.24 1.72 -28.02
C TYR A 135 14.84 3.04 -27.33
N SER A 136 15.07 3.15 -26.02
CA SER A 136 14.65 4.29 -25.21
C SER A 136 15.82 5.24 -24.86
N THR A 137 16.15 6.17 -25.78
CA THR A 137 16.98 7.33 -25.40
C THR A 137 16.19 8.25 -24.46
N PRO A 138 16.86 9.01 -23.57
CA PRO A 138 16.16 9.95 -22.68
C PRO A 138 15.29 10.95 -23.44
N GLN A 139 15.75 11.43 -24.60
CA GLN A 139 14.96 12.32 -25.46
C GLN A 139 13.65 11.67 -25.94
N LYS A 140 13.71 10.43 -26.44
CA LYS A 140 12.52 9.72 -26.94
C LYS A 140 11.54 9.43 -25.81
N LEU A 141 12.03 8.90 -24.69
CA LEU A 141 11.19 8.60 -23.52
C LEU A 141 10.44 9.83 -23.03
N GLY A 142 11.13 10.96 -22.90
CA GLY A 142 10.51 12.21 -22.46
C GLY A 142 9.44 12.74 -23.42
N ALA A 143 9.63 12.54 -24.72
CA ALA A 143 8.68 12.97 -25.76
C ALA A 143 7.40 12.11 -25.81
N PHE A 144 7.44 10.87 -25.34
CA PHE A 144 6.25 10.00 -25.26
C PHE A 144 5.37 10.31 -24.05
N LEU A 145 5.88 11.04 -23.06
CA LEU A 145 5.07 11.50 -21.96
C LEU A 145 4.11 12.60 -22.43
N GLU A 146 2.94 12.63 -21.79
CA GLU A 146 1.92 13.62 -22.07
C GLU A 146 1.59 14.25 -20.69
N PRO A 147 2.01 15.49 -20.39
CA PRO A 147 2.75 16.40 -21.27
C PRO A 147 4.22 15.98 -21.43
N PRO A 148 4.87 16.37 -22.54
CA PRO A 148 6.25 15.98 -22.83
C PRO A 148 7.24 16.56 -21.81
N VAL A 149 8.28 15.80 -21.52
CA VAL A 149 9.37 16.16 -20.61
C VAL A 149 10.68 16.24 -21.39
N ASN A 150 11.44 17.31 -21.17
CA ASN A 150 12.69 17.51 -21.91
C ASN A 150 13.76 16.47 -21.55
N GLU A 151 14.73 16.31 -22.44
CA GLU A 151 15.78 15.31 -22.32
C GLU A 151 16.56 15.39 -21.01
N THR A 152 16.95 16.60 -20.57
CA THR A 152 17.72 16.79 -19.32
C THR A 152 16.97 16.28 -18.11
N LYS A 153 15.68 16.62 -17.97
CA LYS A 153 14.82 16.14 -16.88
C LYS A 153 14.58 14.64 -16.96
N THR A 154 14.42 14.11 -18.17
CA THR A 154 14.25 12.67 -18.37
C THR A 154 15.51 11.89 -17.99
N LEU A 155 16.70 12.38 -18.37
CA LEU A 155 17.96 11.77 -17.96
C LEU A 155 18.12 11.75 -16.43
N GLN A 156 17.83 12.87 -15.76
CA GLN A 156 17.86 12.94 -14.30
C GLN A 156 16.88 11.95 -13.66
N ALA A 157 15.67 11.81 -14.21
CA ALA A 157 14.69 10.84 -13.73
C ALA A 157 15.20 9.40 -13.82
N LEU A 158 15.81 9.04 -14.95
CA LEU A 158 16.36 7.70 -15.18
C LEU A 158 17.48 7.38 -14.18
N GLU A 159 18.38 8.33 -13.91
CA GLU A 159 19.42 8.16 -12.89
C GLU A 159 18.85 7.95 -11.48
N ILE A 160 17.80 8.68 -11.13
CA ILE A 160 17.11 8.52 -9.83
C ILE A 160 16.46 7.14 -9.73
N LEU A 161 15.74 6.72 -10.77
CA LEU A 161 15.08 5.40 -10.81
C LEU A 161 16.10 4.25 -10.75
N GLU A 162 17.26 4.41 -11.40
CA GLU A 162 18.35 3.43 -11.37
C GLU A 162 19.00 3.37 -9.98
N LYS A 163 19.30 4.51 -9.36
CA LYS A 163 19.80 4.59 -7.98
C LYS A 163 18.82 4.00 -6.96
N ALA A 164 17.51 4.19 -7.17
CA ALA A 164 16.47 3.57 -6.37
C ALA A 164 16.36 2.05 -6.59
N GLY A 165 17.04 1.49 -7.60
CA GLY A 165 17.01 0.08 -7.97
C GLY A 165 15.71 -0.36 -8.65
N LEU A 166 14.96 0.59 -9.21
CA LEU A 166 13.69 0.33 -9.89
C LEU A 166 13.89 -0.02 -11.37
N ILE A 167 14.94 0.51 -11.98
CA ILE A 167 15.33 0.19 -13.36
C ILE A 167 16.80 -0.20 -13.42
N LYS A 168 17.19 -0.84 -14.52
CA LYS A 168 18.58 -1.17 -14.85
C LYS A 168 18.85 -0.77 -16.29
N ARG A 169 20.02 -0.20 -16.55
CA ARG A 169 20.49 0.03 -17.91
C ARG A 169 20.78 -1.30 -18.62
N THR A 170 20.35 -1.40 -19.88
CA THR A 170 20.68 -2.51 -20.79
C THR A 170 21.57 -1.98 -21.92
N GLY A 171 22.04 -2.86 -22.81
CA GLY A 171 22.87 -2.44 -23.94
C GLY A 171 22.22 -1.37 -24.83
N ASN A 172 20.88 -1.41 -24.97
CA ASN A 172 20.12 -0.58 -25.91
C ASN A 172 18.99 0.25 -25.25
N GLY A 173 18.97 0.37 -23.92
CA GLY A 173 17.88 1.06 -23.21
C GLY A 173 17.86 0.79 -21.71
N TYR A 174 16.66 0.56 -21.18
CA TYR A 174 16.41 0.33 -19.76
C TYR A 174 15.40 -0.80 -19.57
N THR A 175 15.49 -1.51 -18.46
CA THR A 175 14.49 -2.51 -18.06
C THR A 175 14.07 -2.28 -16.62
N SER A 176 12.79 -2.51 -16.30
CA SER A 176 12.26 -2.41 -14.95
C SER A 176 12.59 -3.66 -14.11
N VAL A 177 12.89 -3.47 -12.83
CA VAL A 177 13.25 -4.55 -11.89
C VAL A 177 12.04 -5.15 -11.18
N GLY A 178 10.89 -4.49 -11.22
CA GLY A 178 9.66 -4.89 -10.52
C GLY A 178 8.42 -4.84 -11.42
N LYS A 179 7.33 -5.45 -10.95
CA LYS A 179 6.04 -5.46 -11.66
C LYS A 179 5.19 -4.24 -11.36
N PHE A 180 5.20 -3.74 -10.13
CA PHE A 180 4.40 -2.59 -9.72
C PHE A 180 5.07 -1.83 -8.59
N LEU A 181 4.64 -0.58 -8.41
CA LEU A 181 5.03 0.31 -7.33
C LEU A 181 3.89 0.43 -6.34
N SER A 182 4.17 0.25 -5.05
CA SER A 182 3.21 0.51 -3.98
C SER A 182 3.89 1.27 -2.86
N THR A 183 3.23 2.26 -2.26
CA THR A 183 3.70 2.91 -1.02
C THR A 183 3.13 2.25 0.23
N GLY A 184 2.30 1.22 0.07
CA GLY A 184 1.53 0.62 1.14
C GLY A 184 0.52 1.62 1.76
N ASP A 185 0.02 1.27 2.95
CA ASP A 185 -1.02 2.04 3.64
C ASP A 185 -0.46 3.13 4.59
N LYS A 186 0.85 3.17 4.79
CA LYS A 186 1.52 4.11 5.68
C LYS A 186 2.37 5.05 4.85
N TRP A 187 1.82 6.22 4.53
CA TRP A 187 2.61 7.30 3.98
C TRP A 187 2.25 8.60 4.70
N GLU A 188 3.24 9.16 5.40
CA GLU A 188 3.24 10.54 5.88
C GLU A 188 4.44 11.23 5.22
N SER A 189 4.41 11.31 3.89
CA SER A 189 5.51 11.88 3.11
C SER A 189 5.06 13.09 2.32
N VAL A 190 5.81 14.18 2.47
CA VAL A 190 5.64 15.41 1.69
C VAL A 190 5.73 15.11 0.18
N ALA A 191 6.62 14.20 -0.23
CA ALA A 191 6.78 13.81 -1.63
C ALA A 191 5.53 13.12 -2.18
N ILE A 192 4.92 12.20 -1.42
CA ILE A 192 3.68 11.51 -1.85
C ILE A 192 2.51 12.47 -1.89
N HIS A 193 2.41 13.40 -0.93
CA HIS A 193 1.39 14.44 -0.97
C HIS A 193 1.56 15.34 -2.21
N ALA A 194 2.78 15.81 -2.50
CA ALA A 194 3.06 16.60 -3.70
C ALA A 194 2.73 15.84 -4.99
N PHE A 195 3.05 14.55 -5.05
CA PHE A 195 2.67 13.68 -6.16
C PHE A 195 1.15 13.60 -6.36
N GLN A 196 0.38 13.41 -5.30
CA GLN A 196 -1.08 13.36 -5.36
C GLN A 196 -1.70 14.67 -5.85
N VAL A 197 -1.20 15.81 -5.36
CA VAL A 197 -1.59 17.13 -5.86
C VAL A 197 -1.33 17.19 -7.37
N LYS A 198 -0.12 16.83 -7.80
CA LYS A 198 0.25 16.90 -9.21
C LYS A 198 -0.58 15.97 -10.10
N MET A 199 -0.89 14.76 -9.63
CA MET A 199 -1.77 13.84 -10.35
C MET A 199 -3.21 14.33 -10.42
N GLY A 200 -3.69 15.04 -9.39
CA GLY A 200 -4.98 15.76 -9.43
C GLY A 200 -5.01 16.85 -10.50
N GLU A 201 -3.96 17.68 -10.58
CA GLU A 201 -3.81 18.71 -11.62
C GLU A 201 -3.78 18.10 -13.02
N LEU A 202 -3.01 17.02 -13.22
CA LEU A 202 -2.94 16.32 -14.50
C LEU A 202 -4.31 15.74 -14.87
N GLY A 203 -5.01 15.12 -13.93
CA GLY A 203 -6.37 14.61 -14.13
C GLY A 203 -7.37 15.70 -14.51
N ALA A 204 -7.30 16.87 -13.88
CA ALA A 204 -8.11 18.03 -14.27
C ALA A 204 -7.77 18.51 -15.68
N SER A 205 -6.47 18.60 -16.02
CA SER A 205 -6.02 19.01 -17.36
C SER A 205 -6.42 18.02 -18.47
N ALA A 206 -6.58 16.74 -18.13
CA ALA A 206 -6.95 15.68 -19.08
C ALA A 206 -8.30 15.94 -19.75
N LEU A 207 -9.21 16.68 -19.10
CA LEU A 207 -10.48 17.12 -19.69
C LEU A 207 -10.30 17.88 -21.01
N ASN A 208 -9.20 18.63 -21.13
CA ASN A 208 -8.86 19.47 -22.28
C ASN A 208 -7.86 18.81 -23.23
N ARG A 209 -7.05 17.86 -22.73
CA ARG A 209 -5.97 17.22 -23.50
C ARG A 209 -6.40 15.98 -24.26
N PHE A 210 -7.42 15.27 -23.77
CA PHE A 210 -7.90 14.03 -24.37
C PHE A 210 -9.38 14.11 -24.72
N SER A 211 -9.75 13.50 -25.84
CA SER A 211 -11.13 13.37 -26.28
C SER A 211 -11.93 12.42 -25.37
N LYS A 212 -13.26 12.47 -25.40
CA LYS A 212 -14.12 11.67 -24.49
C LYS A 212 -13.93 10.15 -24.63
N ASN A 213 -13.46 9.66 -25.77
CA ASN A 213 -13.21 8.23 -26.02
C ASN A 213 -11.82 7.77 -25.57
N GLU A 214 -10.93 8.69 -25.21
CA GLU A 214 -9.56 8.40 -24.73
C GLU A 214 -9.41 8.55 -23.22
N ARG A 215 -10.47 8.99 -22.52
CA ARG A 215 -10.49 9.18 -21.07
C ARG A 215 -11.85 8.81 -20.47
N ASP A 216 -11.83 8.27 -19.25
CA ASP A 216 -13.03 8.13 -18.43
C ASP A 216 -12.88 8.99 -17.17
N ILE A 217 -13.64 10.09 -17.11
CA ILE A 217 -13.65 11.01 -15.97
C ILE A 217 -15.11 11.25 -15.60
N SER A 218 -15.49 10.74 -14.44
CA SER A 218 -16.82 10.87 -13.86
C SER A 218 -16.76 11.56 -12.50
N THR A 219 -17.85 12.23 -12.11
CA THR A 219 -17.97 12.93 -10.83
C THR A 219 -19.30 12.61 -10.19
N LEU A 220 -19.33 12.45 -8.87
CA LEU A 220 -20.53 12.18 -8.10
C LEU A 220 -20.50 12.98 -6.79
N SER A 221 -21.60 13.65 -6.47
CA SER A 221 -21.81 14.31 -5.17
C SER A 221 -22.86 13.55 -4.37
N VAL A 222 -22.53 13.11 -3.16
CA VAL A 222 -23.39 12.29 -2.30
C VAL A 222 -23.43 12.83 -0.87
N THR A 223 -24.53 12.55 -0.17
CA THR A 223 -24.65 12.80 1.27
C THR A 223 -24.46 11.50 2.03
N LEU A 224 -23.41 11.40 2.84
CA LEU A 224 -23.03 10.17 3.55
C LEU A 224 -22.90 10.41 5.05
N SER A 225 -23.29 9.40 5.84
CA SER A 225 -22.85 9.28 7.23
C SER A 225 -21.36 8.91 7.29
N ARG A 226 -20.72 9.05 8.46
CA ARG A 226 -19.34 8.61 8.68
C ARG A 226 -19.15 7.11 8.38
N GLU A 227 -20.11 6.28 8.76
CA GLU A 227 -20.10 4.85 8.49
C GLU A 227 -20.18 4.56 6.98
N ASN A 228 -21.10 5.22 6.27
CA ASN A 228 -21.21 5.01 4.83
C ASN A 228 -20.03 5.59 4.04
N PHE A 229 -19.40 6.66 4.54
CA PHE A 229 -18.12 7.13 4.00
C PHE A 229 -17.04 6.05 4.09
N GLN A 230 -16.95 5.34 5.22
CA GLN A 230 -16.01 4.21 5.36
C GLN A 230 -16.30 3.10 4.33
N LYS A 231 -17.57 2.72 4.14
CA LYS A 231 -17.97 1.75 3.11
C LYS A 231 -17.56 2.19 1.69
N VAL A 232 -17.71 3.47 1.36
CA VAL A 232 -17.23 4.01 0.06
C VAL A 232 -15.70 3.90 -0.06
N THR A 233 -14.96 4.21 1.01
CA THR A 233 -13.49 4.05 0.98
C THR A 233 -13.04 2.60 0.82
N GLU A 234 -13.82 1.63 1.34
CA GLU A 234 -13.59 0.19 1.13
C GLU A 234 -13.82 -0.19 -0.33
N ILE A 235 -14.93 0.25 -0.94
CA ILE A 235 -15.19 0.02 -2.37
C ILE A 235 -14.05 0.56 -3.25
N ILE A 236 -13.55 1.76 -2.96
CA ILE A 236 -12.41 2.34 -3.68
C ILE A 236 -11.14 1.50 -3.47
N ARG A 237 -10.92 0.98 -2.25
CA ARG A 237 -9.77 0.09 -1.98
C ARG A 237 -9.88 -1.18 -2.83
N ASP A 238 -11.03 -1.83 -2.85
CA ASP A 238 -11.27 -3.05 -3.61
C ASP A 238 -11.14 -2.82 -5.13
N ALA A 239 -11.63 -1.68 -5.63
CA ALA A 239 -11.48 -1.30 -7.03
C ALA A 239 -9.99 -1.19 -7.42
N ARG A 240 -9.15 -0.60 -6.56
CA ARG A 240 -7.69 -0.53 -6.79
C ARG A 240 -7.03 -1.91 -6.82
N GLU A 241 -7.48 -2.86 -6.00
CA GLU A 241 -6.97 -4.24 -6.06
C GLU A 241 -7.34 -4.92 -7.37
N LYS A 242 -8.60 -4.81 -7.79
CA LYS A 242 -9.06 -5.40 -9.06
C LYS A 242 -8.29 -4.84 -10.25
N ILE A 243 -7.99 -3.54 -10.26
CA ILE A 243 -7.17 -2.92 -11.31
C ILE A 243 -5.74 -3.47 -11.29
N ARG A 244 -5.14 -3.64 -10.10
CA ARG A 244 -3.82 -4.27 -9.97
C ARG A 244 -3.80 -5.70 -10.48
N GLU A 245 -4.87 -6.47 -10.24
CA GLU A 245 -5.00 -7.84 -10.75
C GLU A 245 -5.03 -7.84 -12.29
N ILE A 246 -5.73 -6.89 -12.92
CA ILE A 246 -5.74 -6.71 -14.37
C ILE A 246 -4.33 -6.41 -14.88
N GLU A 247 -3.64 -5.40 -14.31
CA GLU A 247 -2.26 -5.05 -14.68
C GLU A 247 -1.29 -6.23 -14.50
N ALA A 248 -1.44 -7.01 -13.43
CA ALA A 248 -0.57 -8.16 -13.15
C ALA A 248 -0.67 -9.28 -14.19
N LEU A 249 -1.81 -9.37 -14.89
CA LEU A 249 -2.07 -10.32 -15.98
C LEU A 249 -1.71 -9.75 -17.36
N GLU A 250 -1.35 -8.46 -17.45
CA GLU A 250 -0.95 -7.82 -18.69
C GLU A 250 0.40 -8.36 -19.19
N SER A 251 0.48 -8.61 -20.49
CA SER A 251 1.66 -9.15 -21.18
C SER A 251 2.19 -8.23 -22.27
N LYS A 252 1.37 -7.30 -22.79
CA LYS A 252 1.71 -6.38 -23.87
C LYS A 252 1.10 -4.99 -23.60
N PRO A 253 1.60 -4.26 -22.59
CA PRO A 253 1.08 -2.93 -22.27
C PRO A 253 1.37 -1.96 -23.43
N GLU A 254 0.39 -1.12 -23.77
CA GLU A 254 0.49 -0.15 -24.89
C GLU A 254 0.67 1.30 -24.41
N ASN A 255 0.02 1.66 -23.30
CA ASN A 255 0.03 3.01 -22.75
C ASN A 255 0.12 3.00 -21.24
N VAL A 256 0.72 4.06 -20.69
CA VAL A 256 0.70 4.34 -19.26
C VAL A 256 -0.57 5.13 -18.94
N TYR A 257 -1.41 4.59 -18.07
CA TYR A 257 -2.63 5.26 -17.60
C TYR A 257 -2.48 5.69 -16.15
N GLN A 258 -2.77 6.97 -15.87
CA GLN A 258 -2.93 7.45 -14.50
C GLN A 258 -4.40 7.34 -14.09
N ILE A 259 -4.66 6.62 -13.00
CA ILE A 259 -6.01 6.46 -12.44
C ILE A 259 -6.08 7.14 -11.08
N ASN A 260 -7.01 8.10 -10.94
CA ASN A 260 -7.21 8.84 -9.69
C ASN A 260 -8.54 8.45 -9.06
N PHE A 261 -8.51 8.06 -7.78
CA PHE A 261 -9.69 7.88 -6.95
C PHE A 261 -9.67 8.91 -5.83
N GLN A 262 -10.72 9.71 -5.71
CA GLN A 262 -10.80 10.77 -4.72
C GLN A 262 -12.20 10.78 -4.11
N VAL A 263 -12.27 10.72 -2.79
CA VAL A 263 -13.50 10.96 -2.01
C VAL A 263 -13.14 11.90 -0.88
N PHE A 264 -13.79 13.06 -0.84
CA PHE A 264 -13.49 14.11 0.13
C PHE A 264 -14.75 14.88 0.50
N PRO A 265 -14.82 15.44 1.72
CA PRO A 265 -15.96 16.26 2.12
C PRO A 265 -15.96 17.59 1.35
N LEU A 266 -17.11 17.96 0.79
CA LEU A 266 -17.37 19.29 0.23
C LEU A 266 -17.93 20.27 1.26
N THR A 267 -18.21 19.81 2.48
CA THR A 267 -18.78 20.60 3.57
C THR A 267 -18.09 20.30 4.89
N ARG A 268 -18.09 21.28 5.80
CA ARG A 268 -17.83 21.01 7.22
C ARG A 268 -19.07 20.40 7.84
N ARG A 269 -18.92 19.61 8.91
CA ARG A 269 -20.07 19.09 9.65
C ARG A 269 -20.83 20.29 10.26
N PRO A 270 -22.12 20.49 9.94
CA PRO A 270 -22.91 21.54 10.58
C PRO A 270 -22.99 21.27 12.08
N GLU A 271 -22.74 22.29 12.89
CA GLU A 271 -23.10 22.28 14.30
C GLU A 271 -24.63 22.28 14.36
N ARG A 272 -25.23 21.16 14.76
CA ARG A 272 -26.66 21.17 15.13
C ARG A 272 -26.70 21.67 16.55
N GLY A 273 -27.14 22.92 16.75
CA GLY A 273 -27.47 23.43 18.07
C GLY A 273 -28.46 22.48 18.74
N GLU A 274 -28.24 22.17 20.01
CA GLU A 274 -29.22 21.50 20.86
C GLU A 274 -30.35 22.49 21.16
N ASP A 275 -31.24 22.74 20.21
CA ASP A 275 -32.46 23.51 20.47
C ASP A 275 -33.65 22.85 19.78
N GLU A 276 -34.77 22.83 20.53
CA GLU A 276 -36.10 22.28 20.24
C GLU A 276 -36.38 20.83 20.69
N GLN A 277 -36.22 20.60 22.00
CA GLN A 277 -37.26 19.91 22.78
C GLN A 277 -37.67 20.82 23.95
N GLN A 278 -38.63 21.71 23.71
CA GLN A 278 -39.53 22.26 24.73
C GLN A 278 -40.97 22.06 24.27
#